data_AF-F0RBM5-F1
#
_entry.id   AF-F0RBM5-F1
#
_cell.length_a   1.000
_cell.length_b   1.000
_cell.length_c   1.000
_cell.angle_alpha   90.00
_cell.angle_beta   90.00
_cell.angle_gamma   90.00
#
_symmetry.space_group_name_H-M   'P 1'
#
loop_
_entity.id
_entity.type
_entity.pdbx_description
1 polymer ?
#
loop_
_entity_poly.entity_id
_entity_poly.type
_entity_poly.pdbx_seq_one_letter_code
_entity_poly.pdbx_strand_id
1 'polypeptide(L)'
;MKIKIAQFISVLGHPLLLFPFLILIFNLNDKETVFSHTLSLIYGIFFLVLIAWVYIGKRRGKYTDLDVSNKRERRSLYIFALPLMVLVLFFLFYTKQPVYICTSFSIATLMLLASFGINFLIKISMHVAINIYLALAIIFVNRRLGVVLILFTFLVMWSRLVLKRHTPKEVVTGLIIGSLFGLTLVLIS
;
A
#
# COMPACT_ATOMS: atom_id res chain seq x y z
N MET A 1 -12.29 24.88 -2.95
CA MET A 1 -10.83 24.62 -3.00
C MET A 1 -10.39 23.39 -2.19
N LYS A 2 -10.73 23.31 -0.89
CA LYS A 2 -10.32 22.20 0.01
C LYS A 2 -10.62 20.78 -0.52
N ILE A 3 -11.80 20.53 -1.11
CA ILE A 3 -12.18 19.21 -1.63
C ILE A 3 -11.31 18.78 -2.81
N LYS A 4 -11.01 19.69 -3.76
CA LYS A 4 -10.14 19.39 -4.90
C LYS A 4 -8.73 19.03 -4.45
N ILE A 5 -8.19 19.76 -3.45
CA ILE A 5 -6.89 19.46 -2.85
C ILE A 5 -6.91 18.09 -2.18
N ALA A 6 -7.95 17.80 -1.40
CA ALA A 6 -8.09 16.49 -0.76
C ALA A 6 -8.18 15.35 -1.80
N GLN A 7 -8.91 15.53 -2.90
CA GLN A 7 -8.97 14.56 -4.00
C GLN A 7 -7.59 14.35 -4.65
N PHE A 8 -6.85 15.43 -4.90
CA PHE A 8 -5.50 15.33 -5.45
C PHE A 8 -4.56 14.54 -4.52
N ILE A 9 -4.54 14.87 -3.22
CA ILE A 9 -3.76 14.13 -2.21
C ILE A 9 -4.24 12.67 -2.11
N SER A 10 -5.55 12.44 -2.24
CA SER A 10 -6.15 11.09 -2.22
C SER A 10 -5.62 10.22 -3.36
N VAL A 11 -5.52 10.79 -4.56
CA VAL A 11 -5.00 10.10 -5.75
C VAL A 11 -3.50 9.86 -5.61
N LEU A 12 -2.73 10.88 -5.22
CA LEU A 12 -1.28 10.73 -5.03
C LEU A 12 -0.94 9.70 -3.95
N GLY A 13 -1.68 9.68 -2.85
CA GLY A 13 -1.52 8.71 -1.76
C GLY A 13 -2.24 7.40 -2.00
N HIS A 14 -2.75 7.13 -3.20
CA HIS A 14 -3.39 5.86 -3.51
C HIS A 14 -2.31 4.76 -3.59
N PRO A 15 -2.38 3.69 -2.77
CA PRO A 15 -1.33 2.67 -2.72
C PRO A 15 -0.99 2.03 -4.07
N LEU A 16 -2.00 1.82 -4.92
CA LEU A 16 -1.80 1.27 -6.27
C LEU A 16 -1.05 2.21 -7.23
N LEU A 17 -0.91 3.49 -6.89
CA LEU A 17 -0.18 4.48 -7.70
C LEU A 17 1.16 4.85 -7.06
N LEU A 18 1.17 5.09 -5.74
CA LEU A 18 2.35 5.53 -5.02
C LEU A 18 3.50 4.52 -5.11
N PHE A 19 3.21 3.22 -4.93
CA PHE A 19 4.25 2.19 -4.96
C PHE A 19 4.91 2.05 -6.34
N PRO A 20 4.17 1.84 -7.45
CA PRO A 20 4.76 1.81 -8.78
C PRO A 20 5.54 3.09 -9.13
N PHE A 21 5.03 4.24 -8.71
CA PHE A 21 5.71 5.51 -8.93
C PHE A 21 7.05 5.60 -8.20
N LEU A 22 7.13 5.13 -6.95
CA LEU A 22 8.40 5.05 -6.23
C LEU A 22 9.39 4.10 -6.90
N ILE A 23 8.94 2.92 -7.33
CA ILE A 23 9.79 1.97 -8.07
C ILE A 23 10.36 2.66 -9.31
N LEU A 24 9.53 3.38 -10.08
CA LEU A 24 9.97 4.11 -11.27
C LEU A 24 11.04 5.16 -10.92
N ILE A 25 10.82 5.98 -9.88
CA ILE A 25 11.80 6.99 -9.44
C ILE A 25 13.14 6.34 -9.09
N PHE A 26 13.13 5.24 -8.32
CA PHE A 26 14.35 4.56 -7.92
C PHE A 26 15.09 3.94 -9.12
N ASN A 27 14.38 3.39 -10.11
CA ASN A 27 15.00 2.85 -11.33
C ASN A 27 15.57 3.96 -12.22
N LEU A 28 14.89 5.10 -12.35
CA LEU A 28 15.34 6.21 -13.22
C LEU A 28 16.57 6.95 -12.66
N ASN A 29 16.84 6.83 -11.36
CA ASN A 29 17.89 7.61 -10.72
C ASN A 29 19.28 6.97 -10.77
N ASP A 30 19.46 5.89 -11.56
CA ASP A 30 20.65 5.15 -12.08
C ASP A 30 21.85 4.86 -11.14
N LYS A 31 22.09 5.65 -10.10
CA LYS A 31 23.21 5.56 -9.17
C LYS A 31 23.02 4.50 -8.09
N GLU A 32 21.78 4.09 -7.85
CA GLU A 32 21.43 3.06 -6.87
C GLU A 32 20.25 2.25 -7.41
N THR A 33 20.50 1.20 -8.20
CA THR A 33 19.45 0.26 -8.63
C THR A 33 18.98 -0.56 -7.44
N VAL A 34 18.16 0.05 -6.59
CA VAL A 34 17.49 -0.59 -5.43
C VAL A 34 16.59 -1.73 -5.91
N PHE A 35 15.94 -1.54 -7.06
CA PHE A 35 15.11 -2.55 -7.70
C PHE A 35 15.81 -3.08 -8.95
N SER A 36 16.06 -4.39 -9.00
CA SER A 36 16.51 -5.05 -10.23
C SER A 36 15.41 -5.01 -11.29
N HIS A 37 15.75 -5.15 -12.58
CA HIS A 37 14.74 -5.24 -13.65
C HIS A 37 13.71 -6.35 -13.40
N THR A 38 14.18 -7.51 -12.91
CA THR A 38 13.32 -8.62 -12.51
C THR A 38 12.34 -8.22 -11.41
N LEU A 39 12.83 -7.51 -10.38
CA LEU A 39 12.00 -7.06 -9.27
C LEU A 39 10.97 -6.02 -9.72
N SER A 40 11.39 -5.07 -10.56
CA SER A 40 10.51 -4.07 -11.18
C SER A 40 9.40 -4.73 -12.01
N LEU A 41 9.71 -5.79 -12.77
CA LEU A 41 8.71 -6.56 -13.53
C LEU A 41 7.73 -7.30 -12.61
N ILE A 42 8.23 -7.97 -11.56
CA ILE A 42 7.37 -8.70 -10.59
C ILE A 42 6.37 -7.75 -9.94
N TYR A 43 6.83 -6.62 -9.40
CA TYR A 43 5.95 -5.62 -8.79
C TYR A 43 5.04 -4.94 -9.82
N GLY A 44 5.56 -4.61 -11.01
CA GLY A 44 4.77 -4.00 -12.07
C GLY A 44 3.58 -4.87 -12.47
N ILE A 45 3.81 -6.16 -12.72
CA ILE A 45 2.75 -7.13 -13.02
C ILE A 45 1.77 -7.24 -11.85
N PHE A 46 2.27 -7.36 -10.62
CA PHE A 46 1.43 -7.42 -9.42
C PHE A 46 0.46 -6.24 -9.32
N PHE A 47 0.96 -5.00 -9.45
CA PHE A 47 0.11 -3.80 -9.38
C PHE A 47 -0.84 -3.69 -10.57
N LEU A 48 -0.39 -4.04 -11.78
CA LEU A 48 -1.25 -4.05 -12.97
C LEU A 48 -2.43 -5.02 -12.80
N VAL A 49 -2.18 -6.22 -12.28
CA VAL A 49 -3.24 -7.22 -12.01
C VAL A 49 -4.23 -6.69 -10.97
N LEU A 50 -3.76 -6.05 -9.89
CA LEU A 50 -4.65 -5.45 -8.89
C LEU A 50 -5.50 -4.29 -9.45
N ILE A 51 -4.88 -3.39 -10.23
CA ILE A 51 -5.57 -2.28 -10.89
C ILE A 51 -6.63 -2.82 -11.85
N ALA A 52 -6.28 -3.81 -12.68
CA ALA A 52 -7.20 -4.44 -13.60
C ALA A 52 -8.38 -5.10 -12.87
N TRP A 53 -8.13 -5.82 -11.78
CA TRP A 53 -9.17 -6.44 -10.96
C TRP A 53 -10.16 -5.41 -10.39
N VAL A 54 -9.65 -4.31 -9.83
CA VAL A 54 -10.47 -3.22 -9.29
C VAL A 54 -11.28 -2.55 -10.40
N TYR A 55 -10.64 -2.25 -11.53
CA TYR A 55 -11.28 -1.60 -12.67
C TYR A 55 -12.40 -2.46 -13.29
N ILE A 56 -12.12 -3.75 -13.54
CA ILE A 56 -13.10 -4.70 -14.07
C ILE A 56 -14.25 -4.88 -13.07
N GLY A 57 -13.95 -5.00 -11.77
CA GLY A 57 -14.97 -5.08 -10.72
C GLY A 57 -15.87 -3.84 -10.70
N LYS A 58 -15.30 -2.64 -10.87
CA LYS A 58 -16.06 -1.39 -10.97
C LYS A 58 -16.93 -1.37 -12.23
N ARG A 59 -16.38 -1.72 -13.40
CA ARG A 59 -17.10 -1.80 -14.69
C ARG A 59 -18.28 -2.77 -14.65
N ARG A 60 -18.12 -3.91 -13.97
CA ARG A 60 -19.15 -4.95 -13.81
C ARG A 60 -20.17 -4.65 -12.70
N GLY A 61 -20.10 -3.49 -12.07
CA GLY A 61 -20.99 -3.11 -10.97
C GLY A 61 -20.73 -3.83 -9.63
N LYS A 62 -19.67 -4.66 -9.55
CA LYS A 62 -19.27 -5.33 -8.30
C LYS A 62 -18.77 -4.32 -7.26
N TYR A 63 -18.14 -3.24 -7.71
CA TYR A 63 -17.65 -2.16 -6.83
C TYR A 63 -18.38 -0.85 -7.06
N THR A 64 -18.71 -0.18 -5.96
CA THR A 64 -19.37 1.13 -5.97
C THR A 64 -18.41 2.27 -6.31
N ASP A 65 -17.12 2.13 -6.03
CA ASP A 65 -16.06 3.05 -6.43
C ASP A 65 -14.72 2.34 -6.59
N LEU A 66 -13.73 3.06 -7.13
CA LEU A 66 -12.37 2.52 -7.36
C LEU A 66 -11.57 2.35 -6.06
N ASP A 67 -11.94 3.05 -4.98
CA ASP A 67 -11.32 2.88 -3.66
C ASP A 67 -11.86 1.62 -2.93
N VAL A 68 -12.85 0.94 -3.52
CA VAL A 68 -13.61 -0.17 -2.92
C VAL A 68 -14.08 0.22 -1.51
N SER A 69 -14.70 1.38 -1.40
CA SER A 69 -15.02 2.03 -0.11
C SER A 69 -16.04 1.26 0.73
N ASN A 70 -16.82 0.36 0.13
CA ASN A 70 -17.76 -0.48 0.86
C ASN A 70 -17.04 -1.65 1.55
N LYS A 71 -17.25 -1.79 2.87
CA LYS A 71 -16.63 -2.83 3.71
C LYS A 71 -16.93 -4.25 3.23
N ARG A 72 -18.13 -4.51 2.69
CA ARG A 72 -18.54 -5.83 2.16
C ARG A 72 -17.84 -6.16 0.85
N GLU A 73 -17.83 -5.21 -0.09
CA GLU A 73 -17.15 -5.34 -1.39
C GLU A 73 -15.65 -5.59 -1.21
N ARG A 74 -15.04 -4.90 -0.23
CA ARG A 74 -13.62 -4.99 0.10
C ARG A 74 -13.14 -6.38 0.45
N ARG A 75 -14.00 -7.23 1.03
CA ARG A 75 -13.66 -8.62 1.35
C ARG A 75 -13.20 -9.37 0.11
N SER A 76 -13.87 -9.15 -1.02
CA SER A 76 -13.50 -9.79 -2.27
C SER A 76 -12.17 -9.28 -2.85
N LEU A 77 -11.78 -8.04 -2.53
CA LEU A 77 -10.45 -7.53 -2.85
C LEU A 77 -9.37 -8.20 -1.98
N TYR A 78 -9.60 -8.36 -0.68
CA TYR A 78 -8.66 -9.08 0.21
C TYR A 78 -8.49 -10.54 -0.19
N ILE A 79 -9.59 -11.25 -0.44
CA ILE A 79 -9.58 -12.67 -0.86
C ILE A 79 -8.81 -12.85 -2.17
N PHE A 80 -8.80 -11.85 -3.05
CA PHE A 80 -8.02 -11.89 -4.29
C PHE A 80 -6.56 -11.48 -4.06
N ALA A 81 -6.32 -10.38 -3.33
CA ALA A 81 -5.00 -9.79 -3.15
C ALA A 81 -4.08 -10.67 -2.29
N LEU A 82 -4.59 -11.32 -1.24
CA LEU A 82 -3.77 -12.12 -0.33
C LEU A 82 -3.11 -13.33 -1.03
N PRO A 83 -3.84 -14.21 -1.75
CA PRO A 83 -3.21 -15.29 -2.52
C PRO A 83 -2.24 -14.76 -3.58
N LEU A 84 -2.56 -13.64 -4.22
CA LEU A 84 -1.68 -13.01 -5.20
C LEU A 84 -0.37 -12.53 -4.55
N MET A 85 -0.43 -11.95 -3.35
CA MET A 85 0.78 -11.59 -2.59
C MET A 85 1.59 -12.83 -2.18
N VAL A 86 0.93 -13.92 -1.75
CA VAL A 86 1.63 -15.18 -1.45
C VAL A 86 2.33 -15.74 -2.70
N LEU A 87 1.70 -15.65 -3.87
CA LEU A 87 2.33 -16.04 -5.14
C LEU A 87 3.55 -15.17 -5.45
N VAL A 88 3.45 -13.85 -5.27
CA VAL A 88 4.60 -12.94 -5.44
C VAL A 88 5.72 -13.28 -4.45
N LEU A 89 5.41 -13.56 -3.18
CA LEU A 89 6.40 -14.01 -2.20
C LEU A 89 7.14 -15.25 -2.67
N PHE A 90 6.42 -16.25 -3.17
CA PHE A 90 7.02 -17.46 -3.72
C PHE A 90 8.01 -17.13 -4.85
N PHE A 91 7.64 -16.25 -5.79
CA PHE A 91 8.55 -15.79 -6.85
C PHE A 91 9.77 -15.02 -6.32
N LEU A 92 9.60 -14.19 -5.30
CA LEU A 92 10.73 -13.45 -4.69
C LEU A 92 11.74 -14.41 -4.06
N PHE A 93 11.28 -15.43 -3.33
CA PHE A 93 12.16 -16.46 -2.76
C PHE A 93 12.78 -17.35 -3.84
N TYR A 94 11.99 -17.79 -4.82
CA TYR A 94 12.45 -18.65 -5.92
C TYR A 94 13.54 -17.97 -6.76
N THR A 95 13.38 -16.68 -7.04
CA THR A 95 14.36 -15.87 -7.80
C THR A 95 15.50 -15.32 -6.93
N LYS A 96 15.58 -15.73 -5.66
CA LYS A 96 16.64 -15.33 -4.70
C LYS A 96 16.81 -13.81 -4.59
N GLN A 97 15.69 -13.08 -4.55
CA GLN A 97 15.73 -11.63 -4.34
C GLN A 97 16.35 -11.28 -2.97
N PRO A 98 16.88 -10.06 -2.80
CA PRO A 98 17.52 -9.65 -1.55
C PRO A 98 16.63 -9.88 -0.34
N VAL A 99 17.24 -10.34 0.77
CA VAL A 99 16.51 -10.71 1.99
C VAL A 99 15.63 -9.56 2.49
N TYR A 100 16.13 -8.31 2.46
CA TYR A 100 15.36 -7.14 2.90
C TYR A 100 14.06 -6.93 2.09
N ILE A 101 14.06 -7.24 0.78
CA ILE A 101 12.86 -7.17 -0.07
C ILE A 101 11.87 -8.27 0.32
N CYS A 102 12.35 -9.50 0.48
CA CYS A 102 11.52 -10.64 0.87
C CYS A 102 10.90 -10.42 2.26
N THR A 103 11.68 -9.93 3.23
CA THR A 103 11.22 -9.59 4.58
C THR A 103 10.18 -8.47 4.55
N SER A 104 10.46 -7.37 3.84
CA SER A 104 9.51 -6.26 3.68
C SER A 104 8.21 -6.70 3.02
N PHE A 105 8.26 -7.51 1.96
CA PHE A 105 7.04 -7.97 1.30
C PHE A 105 6.28 -9.00 2.16
N SER A 106 6.97 -9.80 2.97
CA SER A 106 6.37 -10.74 3.93
C SER A 106 5.60 -9.99 5.02
N ILE A 107 6.21 -8.96 5.61
CA ILE A 107 5.57 -8.12 6.62
C ILE A 107 4.38 -7.36 6.02
N ALA A 108 4.50 -6.84 4.81
CA ALA A 108 3.37 -6.21 4.11
C ALA A 108 2.20 -7.18 3.90
N THR A 109 2.50 -8.44 3.59
CA THR A 109 1.49 -9.51 3.43
C THR A 109 0.80 -9.84 4.76
N LEU A 110 1.57 -9.95 5.85
CA LEU A 110 1.03 -10.14 7.19
C LEU A 110 0.19 -8.95 7.66
N MET A 111 0.61 -7.72 7.34
CA MET A 111 -0.15 -6.51 7.61
C MET A 111 -1.50 -6.53 6.86
N LEU A 112 -1.51 -6.95 5.59
CA LEU A 112 -2.74 -7.07 4.82
C LEU A 112 -3.66 -8.15 5.40
N LEU A 113 -3.09 -9.27 5.85
CA LEU A 113 -3.84 -10.35 6.51
C LEU A 113 -4.47 -9.88 7.84
N ALA A 114 -3.69 -9.19 8.68
CA ALA A 114 -4.20 -8.58 9.91
C ALA A 114 -5.30 -7.56 9.62
N SER A 115 -5.09 -6.71 8.60
CA SER A 115 -6.09 -5.73 8.16
C SER A 115 -7.36 -6.38 7.64
N PHE A 116 -7.27 -7.55 6.99
CA PHE A 116 -8.43 -8.34 6.56
C PHE A 116 -9.24 -8.84 7.76
N GLY A 117 -8.57 -9.37 8.80
CA GLY A 117 -9.21 -9.78 10.06
C GLY A 117 -9.90 -8.59 10.77
N ILE A 118 -9.20 -7.46 10.88
CA ILE A 118 -9.75 -6.23 11.48
C ILE A 118 -10.92 -5.68 10.67
N ASN A 119 -10.90 -5.86 9.34
CA ASN A 119 -11.98 -5.44 8.44
C ASN A 119 -13.31 -6.17 8.71
N PHE A 120 -13.37 -7.18 9.58
CA PHE A 120 -14.66 -7.69 10.07
C PHE A 120 -15.27 -6.77 11.13
N LEU A 121 -14.44 -6.10 11.93
CA LEU A 121 -14.86 -5.22 13.03
C LEU A 121 -14.99 -3.77 12.58
N ILE A 122 -13.93 -3.18 12.03
CA ILE A 122 -13.85 -1.75 11.67
C ILE A 122 -13.38 -1.57 10.23
N LYS A 123 -13.88 -0.53 9.55
CA LYS A 123 -13.50 -0.19 8.17
C LYS A 123 -12.13 0.49 8.15
N ILE A 124 -11.06 -0.25 8.46
CA ILE A 124 -9.69 0.27 8.52
C ILE A 124 -9.30 1.03 7.24
N SER A 125 -8.56 2.14 7.40
CA SER A 125 -8.03 2.90 6.26
C SER A 125 -6.75 2.27 5.71
N MET A 126 -6.89 1.43 4.69
CA MET A 126 -5.73 0.83 4.01
C MET A 126 -4.81 1.85 3.33
N HIS A 127 -5.36 2.99 2.92
CA HIS A 127 -4.57 4.10 2.42
C HIS A 127 -3.55 4.55 3.47
N VAL A 128 -4.00 4.83 4.70
CA VAL A 128 -3.12 5.28 5.77
C VAL A 128 -2.15 4.17 6.19
N ALA A 129 -2.65 2.94 6.39
CA ALA A 129 -1.83 1.81 6.81
C ALA A 129 -0.68 1.52 5.84
N ILE A 130 -0.96 1.47 4.53
CA ILE A 130 0.06 1.19 3.52
C ILE A 130 1.01 2.37 3.34
N ASN A 131 0.52 3.62 3.39
CA ASN A 131 1.39 4.80 3.24
C ASN A 131 2.41 4.90 4.39
N ILE A 132 1.97 4.75 5.65
CA ILE A 132 2.91 4.83 6.78
C ILE A 132 3.89 3.63 6.79
N TYR A 133 3.39 2.43 6.46
CA TYR A 133 4.23 1.24 6.32
C TYR A 133 5.34 1.46 5.27
N LEU A 134 4.95 1.94 4.09
CA LEU A 134 5.87 2.24 3.00
C LEU A 134 6.87 3.32 3.39
N ALA A 135 6.43 4.37 4.07
CA ALA A 135 7.30 5.45 4.52
C ALA A 135 8.41 4.92 5.46
N LEU A 136 8.07 4.02 6.37
CA LEU A 136 9.02 3.36 7.26
C LEU A 136 9.94 2.38 6.51
N ALA A 137 9.41 1.62 5.55
CA ALA A 137 10.23 0.74 4.71
C ALA A 137 11.27 1.52 3.87
N ILE A 138 10.88 2.67 3.29
CA ILE A 138 11.75 3.52 2.48
C ILE A 138 12.82 4.22 3.32
N ILE A 139 12.64 4.36 4.64
CA ILE A 139 13.60 5.09 5.49
C ILE A 139 15.00 4.46 5.45
N PHE A 140 15.09 3.14 5.24
CA PHE A 140 16.36 2.40 5.09
C PHE A 140 17.06 2.65 3.77
N VAL A 141 16.30 2.91 2.71
CA VAL A 141 16.83 3.17 1.38
C VAL A 141 17.17 4.65 1.25
N ASN A 142 16.25 5.52 1.67
CA ASN A 142 16.40 6.96 1.59
C ASN A 142 15.67 7.61 2.77
N ARG A 143 16.43 7.93 3.82
CA ARG A 143 15.91 8.55 5.05
C ARG A 143 15.13 9.84 4.79
N ARG A 144 15.61 10.70 3.89
CA ARG A 144 14.94 11.97 3.55
C ARG A 144 13.57 11.70 2.93
N LEU A 145 13.51 10.80 1.95
CA LEU A 145 12.26 10.43 1.28
C LEU A 145 11.29 9.74 2.25
N GLY A 146 11.78 8.85 3.12
CA GLY A 146 10.95 8.21 4.15
C GLY A 146 10.29 9.23 5.08
N VAL A 147 11.03 10.21 5.58
CA VAL A 147 10.46 11.31 6.41
C VAL A 147 9.42 12.12 5.65
N VAL A 148 9.67 12.44 4.36
CA VAL A 148 8.70 13.13 3.51
C VAL A 148 7.42 12.31 3.35
N LEU A 149 7.52 10.98 3.17
CA LEU A 149 6.37 10.09 3.06
C LEU A 149 5.60 9.95 4.37
N ILE A 150 6.26 10.01 5.53
CA ILE A 150 5.59 10.06 6.85
C ILE A 150 4.74 11.34 6.93
N LEU A 151 5.32 12.50 6.63
CA LEU A 151 4.60 13.78 6.63
C LEU A 151 3.45 13.77 5.62
N PHE A 152 3.68 13.21 4.44
CA PHE A 152 2.66 13.03 3.42
C PHE A 152 1.51 12.12 3.89
N THR A 153 1.80 11.09 4.71
CA THR A 153 0.76 10.23 5.27
C THR A 153 -0.23 11.00 6.14
N PHE A 154 0.21 12.01 6.89
CA PHE A 154 -0.71 12.89 7.63
C PHE A 154 -1.61 13.72 6.70
N LEU A 155 -1.10 14.14 5.53
CA LEU A 155 -1.92 14.77 4.50
C LEU A 155 -2.95 13.78 3.91
N VAL A 156 -2.56 12.51 3.72
CA VAL A 156 -3.49 11.45 3.31
C VAL A 156 -4.57 11.23 4.36
N MET A 157 -4.22 11.18 5.65
CA MET A 157 -5.19 11.08 6.76
C MET A 157 -6.21 12.22 6.69
N TRP A 158 -5.74 13.47 6.59
CA TRP A 158 -6.59 14.65 6.45
C TRP A 158 -7.52 14.54 5.23
N SER A 159 -6.97 14.14 4.07
CA SER A 159 -7.73 13.93 2.85
C SER A 159 -8.87 12.92 3.04
N ARG A 160 -8.63 11.78 3.71
CA ARG A 160 -9.65 10.75 3.95
C ARG A 160 -10.79 11.23 4.84
N LEU A 161 -10.49 12.08 5.82
CA LEU A 161 -11.50 12.68 6.70
C LEU A 161 -12.32 13.76 5.98
N VAL A 162 -11.66 14.66 5.24
CA VAL A 162 -12.33 15.74 4.48
C VAL A 162 -13.24 15.17 3.39
N LEU A 163 -12.81 14.11 2.70
CA LEU A 163 -13.61 13.42 1.69
C LEU A 163 -14.68 12.49 2.30
N LYS A 164 -14.81 12.46 3.64
CA LYS A 164 -15.74 11.59 4.38
C LYS A 164 -15.66 10.12 3.97
N ARG A 165 -14.46 9.67 3.56
CA ARG A 165 -14.20 8.27 3.19
C ARG A 165 -14.09 7.37 4.41
N HIS A 166 -13.60 7.95 5.51
CA HIS A 166 -13.36 7.27 6.78
C HIS A 166 -13.69 8.15 8.00
N THR A 167 -13.92 7.51 9.14
CA THR A 167 -14.01 8.18 10.45
C THR A 167 -12.62 8.35 11.08
N PRO A 168 -12.43 9.25 12.08
CA PRO A 168 -11.17 9.38 12.80
C PRO A 168 -10.67 8.06 13.39
N LYS A 169 -11.59 7.26 13.97
CA LYS A 169 -11.26 5.92 14.52
C LYS A 169 -10.68 5.01 13.44
N GLU A 170 -11.32 4.94 12.27
CA GLU A 170 -10.85 4.11 11.14
C GLU A 170 -9.47 4.53 10.59
N VAL A 171 -9.21 5.84 10.57
CA VAL A 171 -7.93 6.42 10.16
C VAL A 171 -6.84 6.12 11.19
N VAL A 172 -7.12 6.31 12.47
CA VAL A 172 -6.19 6.00 13.57
C VAL A 172 -5.88 4.51 13.62
N THR A 173 -6.87 3.63 13.45
CA THR A 173 -6.61 2.18 13.35
C THR A 173 -5.68 1.87 12.18
N GLY A 174 -5.88 2.50 11.02
CA GLY A 174 -4.98 2.37 9.87
C GLY A 174 -3.55 2.79 10.21
N LEU A 175 -3.39 3.95 10.86
CA LEU A 175 -2.10 4.46 11.28
C LEU A 175 -1.39 3.51 12.27
N ILE A 176 -2.11 3.01 13.28
CA ILE A 176 -1.57 2.08 14.28
C ILE A 176 -1.10 0.79 13.62
N ILE A 177 -1.93 0.16 12.78
CA ILE A 177 -1.57 -1.10 12.12
C ILE A 177 -0.39 -0.89 11.18
N GLY A 178 -0.42 0.13 10.33
CA GLY A 178 0.70 0.42 9.44
C GLY A 178 2.01 0.71 10.19
N SER A 179 1.93 1.49 11.27
CA SER A 179 3.10 1.82 12.10
C SER A 179 3.63 0.60 12.85
N LEU A 180 2.75 -0.25 13.39
CA LEU A 180 3.15 -1.46 14.10
C LEU A 180 3.97 -2.37 13.17
N PHE A 181 3.43 -2.71 12.00
CA PHE A 181 4.13 -3.57 11.04
C PHE A 181 5.37 -2.89 10.45
N GLY A 182 5.31 -1.57 10.19
CA GLY A 182 6.47 -0.83 9.68
C GLY A 182 7.59 -0.72 10.71
N LEU A 183 7.28 -0.51 11.99
CA LEU A 183 8.25 -0.53 13.08
C LEU A 183 8.82 -1.93 13.29
N THR A 184 8.01 -2.98 13.19
CA THR A 184 8.51 -4.37 13.21
C THR A 184 9.52 -4.58 12.10
N LEU A 185 9.24 -4.14 10.87
CA LEU A 185 10.21 -4.18 9.77
C LEU A 185 11.49 -3.45 10.15
N VAL A 186 11.38 -2.26 10.73
CA VAL A 186 12.53 -1.46 11.15
C VAL A 186 13.38 -2.14 12.22
N LEU A 187 12.75 -2.88 13.12
CA LEU A 187 13.45 -3.54 14.22
C LEU A 187 14.16 -4.84 13.81
N ILE A 188 13.75 -5.47 12.70
CA ILE A 188 14.31 -6.75 12.24
C ILE A 188 15.18 -6.64 10.98
N SER A 189 15.31 -5.43 10.42
CA SER A 189 16.16 -5.15 9.24
C SER A 189 17.49 -4.57 9.68
#